data_AF-A0A9X5XG56-F1
#
_entry.id   AF-A0A9X5XG56-F1
#
_cell.length_a   1.000
_cell.length_b   1.000
_cell.length_c   1.000
_cell.angle_alpha   90.00
_cell.angle_beta   90.00
_cell.angle_gamma   90.00
#
_symmetry.space_group_name_H-M   'P 1'
#
loop_
_entity.id
_entity.type
_entity.pdbx_description
1 polymer ?
#
loop_
_entity_poly.entity_id
_entity_poly.type
_entity_poly.pdbx_seq_one_letter_code
_entity_poly.pdbx_strand_id
1 'polypeptide(L)' 'MDYCDPCRRHLNGALACPGCGTSAEQLRTHADQTDMRAGTGAGAVDAGVDSLYEGDNDDDDDEDPDDEDEDEDG' A
#
# COMPACT_ATOMS: atom_id res chain seq x y z
N MET A 1 10.91 -0.63 27.15
CA MET A 1 11.28 -2.03 27.50
C MET A 1 11.65 -2.73 26.22
N ASP A 2 12.62 -3.64 26.27
CA ASP A 2 13.08 -4.32 25.06
C ASP A 2 11.92 -5.07 24.38
N TYR A 3 11.83 -4.90 23.07
CA TYR A 3 10.87 -5.59 22.21
C TYR A 3 11.60 -6.60 21.36
N CYS A 4 10.98 -7.76 21.20
CA CYS A 4 11.48 -8.81 20.32
C CYS A 4 10.65 -8.82 19.04
N ASP A 5 11.21 -8.30 17.94
CA ASP A 5 10.60 -8.37 16.60
C ASP A 5 10.25 -9.79 16.13
N PRO A 6 11.14 -10.80 16.19
CA PRO A 6 10.80 -12.13 15.67
C PRO A 6 9.68 -12.81 16.46
N CYS A 7 9.55 -12.51 17.77
CA CYS A 7 8.45 -13.03 18.59
C CYS A 7 7.27 -12.06 18.74
N ARG A 8 7.38 -10.84 18.21
CA ARG A 8 6.46 -9.71 18.37
C ARG A 8 5.96 -9.49 19.80
N ARG A 9 6.88 -9.45 20.78
CA ARG A 9 6.54 -9.38 22.22
C ARG A 9 7.52 -8.52 23.03
N HIS A 10 7.01 -7.83 24.06
CA HIS A 10 7.82 -7.15 25.09
C HIS A 10 8.43 -8.13 26.10
N LEU A 11 9.68 -7.87 26.50
CA LEU A 11 10.37 -8.68 27.50
C LEU A 11 9.88 -8.42 28.93
N ASN A 12 9.14 -7.33 29.18
CA ASN A 12 8.61 -6.97 30.52
C ASN A 12 9.66 -7.04 31.65
N GLY A 13 10.93 -6.75 31.35
CA GLY A 13 12.04 -6.79 32.33
C GLY A 13 12.90 -8.05 32.32
N ALA A 14 12.62 -9.03 31.44
CA ALA A 14 13.51 -10.18 31.25
C ALA A 14 14.83 -9.77 30.56
N LEU A 15 15.94 -10.43 30.93
CA LEU A 15 17.24 -10.24 30.28
C LEU A 15 17.34 -10.93 28.90
N ALA A 16 16.40 -11.84 28.62
CA ALA A 16 16.30 -12.54 27.35
C ALA A 16 14.83 -12.84 27.00
N CYS A 17 14.53 -12.95 25.71
CA CYS A 17 13.20 -13.30 25.23
C CYS A 17 12.90 -14.77 25.53
N PRO A 18 11.80 -15.11 26.25
CA PRO A 18 11.48 -16.51 26.55
C PRO A 18 10.91 -17.30 25.36
N GLY A 19 10.83 -16.69 24.16
CA GLY A 19 10.36 -17.36 22.94
C GLY A 19 11.51 -17.83 22.07
N CYS A 20 12.48 -16.95 21.82
CA CYS A 20 13.62 -17.22 20.95
C CYS A 20 14.97 -17.30 21.69
N GLY A 21 15.03 -16.92 22.97
CA GLY A 21 16.27 -16.90 23.76
C GLY A 21 17.18 -15.69 23.53
N THR A 22 16.87 -14.79 22.59
CA THR A 22 17.70 -13.62 22.28
C THR A 22 17.81 -12.68 23.49
N SER A 23 19.03 -12.21 23.78
CA SER A 23 19.26 -11.27 24.89
C SER A 23 18.68 -9.88 24.60
N ALA A 24 18.32 -9.16 25.65
CA ALA A 24 17.84 -7.78 25.54
C ALA A 24 18.86 -6.86 24.82
N GLU A 25 20.16 -7.06 25.04
CA GLU A 25 21.22 -6.31 24.36
C GLU A 25 21.25 -6.53 22.86
N GLN A 26 21.10 -7.78 22.41
CA GLN A 26 21.03 -8.11 20.98
C GLN A 26 19.75 -7.55 20.34
N LEU A 27 18.63 -7.56 21.06
CA LEU A 27 17.37 -6.98 20.56
C LEU A 27 17.48 -5.48 20.31
N ARG A 28 18.11 -4.73 21.23
CA ARG A 28 18.38 -3.29 21.04
C ARG A 28 19.25 -3.03 19.81
N THR A 29 20.27 -3.86 19.62
CA THR A 29 21.19 -3.76 18.47
C THR A 29 20.47 -4.06 17.15
N HIS A 30 19.52 -5.00 17.14
CA HIS A 30 18.69 -5.30 15.98
C HIS A 30 17.70 -4.18 15.67
N ALA A 31 17.05 -3.62 16.68
CA ALA A 31 16.12 -2.50 16.54
C ALA A 31 16.82 -1.28 15.90
N ASP A 32 17.99 -0.93 16.41
CA ASP A 32 18.81 0.16 15.88
C ASP A 32 19.20 -0.06 14.40
N GLN A 33 19.58 -1.30 14.03
CA GLN A 33 19.86 -1.65 12.64
C GLN A 33 18.62 -1.57 11.74
N THR A 34 17.45 -1.98 12.24
CA THR A 34 16.19 -1.86 11.48
C THR A 34 15.79 -0.40 11.29
N ASP A 35 16.00 0.46 12.29
CA ASP A 35 15.74 1.90 12.19
C ASP A 35 16.69 2.57 11.18
N MET A 36 17.99 2.24 11.22
CA MET A 36 18.95 2.75 10.22
C MET A 36 18.63 2.28 8.80
N ARG A 37 18.13 1.04 8.64
CA ARG A 37 17.75 0.51 7.33
C ARG A 37 16.41 1.06 6.83
N ALA A 38 15.47 1.36 7.73
CA ALA A 38 14.25 2.08 7.38
C ALA A 38 14.56 3.52 6.96
N GLY A 39 15.56 4.16 7.58
CA GLY A 39 16.02 5.50 7.24
C GLY A 39 16.70 5.66 5.87
N THR A 40 17.11 4.56 5.22
CA THR A 40 17.75 4.57 3.88
C THR A 40 16.86 3.98 2.77
N GLY A 41 15.59 3.70 3.06
CA GLY A 41 14.70 2.92 2.18
C GLY A 41 13.29 3.48 1.93
N ALA A 42 12.95 4.67 2.43
CA ALA A 42 11.66 5.30 2.15
C ALA A 42 11.77 6.27 0.96
N GLY A 43 11.95 5.73 -0.26
CA GLY A 43 12.03 6.58 -1.45
C GLY A 43 12.46 5.91 -2.75
N ALA A 44 12.16 4.63 -2.97
CA ALA A 44 12.08 4.09 -4.31
C ALA A 44 10.60 4.01 -4.68
N VAL A 45 10.08 5.10 -5.24
CA VAL A 45 8.84 5.06 -6.02
C VAL A 45 9.09 4.07 -7.16
N ASP A 46 8.52 2.87 -7.05
CA ASP A 46 8.39 2.01 -8.21
C ASP A 46 7.36 2.66 -9.15
N ALA A 47 7.80 2.86 -10.39
CA ALA A 47 7.19 3.73 -11.36
C ALA A 47 5.75 3.33 -11.68
N GLY A 48 4.93 4.34 -11.97
CA GLY A 48 3.51 4.20 -12.21
C GLY A 48 3.16 3.11 -13.22
N VAL A 49 2.33 2.19 -12.76
CA VAL A 49 1.43 1.39 -13.60
C VAL A 49 0.04 2.03 -13.44
N ASP A 50 -0.15 3.16 -14.12
CA ASP A 50 -1.48 3.76 -14.37
C ASP A 50 -1.39 4.67 -15.59
N SER A 51 -1.29 4.07 -16.79
CA SER A 51 -1.44 4.81 -18.06
C SER A 51 -1.92 3.89 -19.20
N LEU A 52 -2.67 2.83 -18.90
CA LEU A 52 -3.26 1.96 -19.91
C LEU A 52 -4.72 1.63 -19.55
N TYR A 53 -5.51 2.66 -19.29
CA TYR A 53 -6.87 2.66 -19.83
C TYR A 53 -7.02 4.01 -20.52
N GLU A 54 -6.67 4.02 -21.80
CA GLU A 54 -6.99 5.12 -22.69
C GLU A 54 -8.51 5.25 -22.67
N GLY A 55 -8.99 6.40 -22.23
CA GLY A 55 -10.39 6.76 -22.33
C GLY A 55 -10.77 6.80 -23.80
N ASP A 56 -11.41 5.72 -24.22
CA ASP A 56 -12.16 5.56 -25.47
C ASP A 56 -13.35 6.54 -25.42
N ASN A 57 -13.06 7.81 -25.71
CA ASN A 57 -14.07 8.79 -26.09
C ASN A 57 -14.07 8.82 -27.62
N ASP A 58 -14.67 7.80 -28.24
CA ASP A 58 -15.15 7.92 -29.61
C ASP A 58 -16.41 8.80 -29.58
N ASP A 59 -16.13 10.10 -29.61
CA ASP A 59 -17.00 11.18 -30.04
C ASP A 59 -17.21 11.00 -31.55
N ASP A 60 -18.19 10.19 -31.95
CA ASP A 60 -18.68 10.11 -33.35
C ASP A 60 -20.01 9.34 -33.38
N ASP A 61 -21.14 10.05 -33.24
CA ASP A 61 -22.39 9.79 -33.99
C ASP A 61 -23.27 11.05 -33.87
N ASP A 62 -22.79 12.15 -34.45
CA ASP A 62 -23.64 13.23 -34.95
C ASP A 62 -24.09 12.80 -36.37
N GLU A 63 -25.37 13.07 -36.70
CA GLU A 63 -26.09 12.84 -37.98
C GLU A 63 -26.83 11.49 -38.10
N ASP A 64 -28.14 11.43 -38.33
CA ASP A 64 -28.95 12.24 -39.26
C ASP A 64 -30.34 12.63 -38.66
N PRO A 65 -30.96 13.69 -39.19
CA PRO A 65 -32.23 14.26 -38.77
C PRO A 65 -33.42 13.66 -39.55
N ASP A 66 -34.61 14.03 -39.08
CA ASP A 66 -35.90 14.01 -39.79
C ASP A 66 -36.46 12.65 -40.23
N ASP A 67 -37.50 12.20 -39.53
CA ASP A 67 -38.69 11.49 -40.06
C ASP A 67 -39.42 10.89 -38.84
N GLU A 68 -40.71 10.96 -38.59
CA GLU A 68 -41.89 11.58 -39.19
C GLU A 68 -43.04 11.11 -38.27
N ASP A 69 -43.98 12.02 -37.94
CA ASP A 69 -45.38 11.75 -37.55
C ASP A 69 -45.60 10.81 -36.30
N GLU A 70 -46.65 10.88 -35.48
CA GLU A 70 -48.07 11.09 -35.69
C GLU A 70 -48.68 11.49 -34.32
N ASP A 71 -49.63 12.41 -34.37
CA ASP A 71 -50.58 12.71 -33.29
C ASP A 71 -51.22 11.45 -32.71
N GLU A 72 -51.44 11.37 -31.39
CA GLU A 72 -52.69 10.80 -30.86
C GLU A 72 -52.89 11.18 -29.39
N ASP A 73 -53.77 12.15 -29.16
CA ASP A 73 -54.40 12.45 -27.86
C ASP A 73 -55.20 11.24 -27.35
N GLY A 74 -55.12 10.96 -26.04
CA GLY A 74 -55.96 9.98 -25.34
C GLY A 74 -55.89 10.07 -23.82
#